data_AF-A0A026WJ89-F1
#
_entry.id   AF-A0A026WJ89-F1
#
_cell.length_a   1.000
_cell.length_b   1.000
_cell.length_c   1.000
_cell.angle_alpha   90.00
_cell.angle_beta   90.00
_cell.angle_gamma   90.00
#
_symmetry.space_group_name_H-M   'P 1'
#
loop_
_entity.id
_entity.type
_entity.pdbx_description
1 polymer ?
#
loop_
_entity_poly.entity_id
_entity_poly.type
_entity_poly.pdbx_seq_one_letter_code
_entity_poly.pdbx_strand_id
1 'polypeptide(L)'
;DYKRFKYFLLHENFIQPLEYIIGTTTDECRKNNEVSMTLKNNTATYISVANGCIIFSSSEMLCLVRNLNIIIGDLIPEENKVWQFYLVLKEINDIVTLTQISSNTLQYLKYLISEHHDMYLSLFNSYLKPKHHFLLHYPDIITQIGPLMHVSCMRFEAKHKELKKNATNVQSRRNLPLTLAKKNQLNFLHRCMSKVGLSDKIKVGKILNISAKDTILDIPNVLNLPYNLHNYYKISWFEKNGIRFNKFNVIFIDNEENVLNVPVFFKIIKIFIILKINLNVLFYVKN
;
A
#
# COMPACT_ATOMS: atom_id res chain seq x y z
N ASP A 1 -6.05 -16.48 -10.89
CA ASP A 1 -6.22 -15.80 -12.19
C ASP A 1 -5.48 -14.48 -12.29
N TYR A 2 -4.19 -14.52 -12.64
CA TYR A 2 -3.39 -13.33 -12.92
C TYR A 2 -3.13 -13.27 -14.42
N LYS A 3 -3.82 -12.35 -15.12
CA LYS A 3 -3.58 -12.06 -16.54
C LYS A 3 -2.30 -11.24 -16.65
N ARG A 4 -1.25 -11.86 -17.21
CA ARG A 4 0.06 -11.28 -17.50
C ARG A 4 -0.06 -10.20 -18.59
N PHE A 5 0.54 -9.04 -18.37
CA PHE A 5 0.81 -8.07 -19.42
C PHE A 5 2.21 -8.40 -19.97
N LYS A 6 2.28 -8.92 -21.19
CA LYS A 6 3.51 -8.96 -22.00
C LYS A 6 3.55 -7.63 -22.74
N TYR A 7 4.66 -6.90 -22.68
CA TYR A 7 5.40 -6.31 -23.81
C TYR A 7 6.55 -5.46 -23.24
N PHE A 8 7.66 -5.41 -24.00
CA PHE A 8 8.88 -4.61 -23.84
C PHE A 8 10.00 -5.17 -22.94
N LEU A 9 10.99 -5.80 -23.58
CA LEU A 9 12.33 -5.21 -23.78
C LEU A 9 13.18 -6.08 -24.72
N LEU A 10 13.73 -5.44 -25.75
CA LEU A 10 14.73 -5.97 -26.68
C LEU A 10 16.10 -5.41 -26.25
N HIS A 11 17.12 -6.26 -26.41
CA HIS A 11 18.57 -6.05 -26.23
C HIS A 11 19.22 -6.37 -24.86
N GLU A 12 19.62 -7.65 -24.78
CA GLU A 12 21.02 -8.11 -24.63
C GLU A 12 21.78 -7.81 -23.32
N ASN A 13 21.62 -8.70 -22.33
CA ASN A 13 22.70 -9.58 -21.87
C ASN A 13 22.13 -10.65 -20.90
N PHE A 14 22.30 -11.93 -21.26
CA PHE A 14 21.70 -13.09 -20.57
C PHE A 14 22.72 -13.72 -19.62
N ILE A 15 22.39 -13.86 -18.34
CA ILE A 15 23.10 -14.75 -17.40
C ILE A 15 22.11 -15.82 -16.98
N GLN A 16 22.39 -17.07 -17.33
CA GLN A 16 21.52 -18.22 -17.10
C GLN A 16 21.74 -18.77 -15.67
N PRO A 17 20.72 -18.83 -14.80
CA PRO A 17 20.85 -19.55 -13.53
C PRO A 17 20.43 -21.01 -13.69
N LEU A 18 21.29 -21.91 -13.21
CA LEU A 18 21.05 -23.35 -13.09
C LEU A 18 19.91 -23.61 -12.08
N GLU A 19 18.83 -24.25 -12.54
CA GLU A 19 17.77 -24.78 -11.68
C GLU A 19 18.06 -26.24 -11.29
N TYR A 20 18.03 -26.54 -9.99
CA TYR A 20 17.97 -27.92 -9.50
C TYR A 20 16.51 -28.28 -9.21
N ILE A 21 15.99 -29.28 -9.91
CA ILE A 21 14.62 -29.78 -9.79
C ILE A 21 14.56 -30.79 -8.64
N ILE A 22 13.79 -30.50 -7.59
CA ILE A 22 13.57 -31.40 -6.44
C ILE A 22 12.17 -32.03 -6.58
N GLY A 23 12.03 -32.95 -7.53
CA GLY A 23 10.92 -33.91 -7.63
C GLY A 23 9.58 -33.39 -8.16
N THR A 24 8.75 -34.32 -8.65
CA THR A 24 7.40 -34.08 -9.21
C THR A 24 6.37 -34.92 -8.47
N THR A 25 5.17 -34.36 -8.22
CA THR A 25 3.99 -35.11 -7.78
C THR A 25 2.87 -34.97 -8.80
N THR A 26 2.24 -36.09 -9.15
CA THR A 26 1.21 -36.21 -10.17
C THR A 26 -0.19 -36.19 -9.53
N ASP A 27 -0.90 -35.07 -9.68
CA ASP A 27 -2.35 -34.99 -9.47
C ASP A 27 -3.03 -34.68 -10.82
N GLU A 28 -3.84 -35.62 -11.32
CA GLU A 28 -4.35 -35.66 -12.70
C GLU A 28 -5.35 -34.53 -13.05
N CYS A 29 -5.80 -33.73 -12.08
CA CYS A 29 -6.75 -32.63 -12.31
C CYS A 29 -6.12 -31.22 -12.36
N ARG A 30 -4.79 -31.09 -12.22
CA ARG A 30 -4.07 -29.79 -12.26
C ARG A 30 -2.71 -29.93 -12.94
N LYS A 31 -2.69 -30.14 -14.25
CA LYS A 31 -1.43 -30.14 -15.00
C LYS A 31 -0.73 -28.76 -14.87
N ASN A 32 0.43 -28.80 -14.24
CA ASN A 32 1.51 -27.80 -14.24
C ASN A 32 1.27 -26.49 -13.48
N ASN A 33 1.09 -26.58 -12.16
CA ASN A 33 1.53 -25.49 -11.27
C ASN A 33 2.59 -26.07 -10.31
N GLU A 34 3.84 -25.65 -10.48
CA GLU A 34 4.84 -25.73 -9.42
C GLU A 34 4.30 -24.93 -8.22
N VAL A 35 3.91 -25.63 -7.15
CA VAL A 35 3.61 -24.97 -5.88
C VAL A 35 4.93 -24.69 -5.20
N SER A 36 5.57 -23.59 -5.58
CA SER A 36 6.67 -23.03 -4.80
C SER A 36 6.08 -22.22 -3.65
N MET A 37 6.32 -22.65 -2.41
CA MET A 37 6.17 -21.78 -1.24
C MET A 37 7.29 -20.75 -1.26
N THR A 38 7.15 -19.74 -2.11
CA THR A 38 8.03 -18.57 -2.06
C THR A 38 7.63 -17.74 -0.86
N LEU A 39 8.55 -17.58 0.09
CA LEU A 39 8.49 -16.49 1.07
C LEU A 39 8.29 -15.21 0.26
N LYS A 40 7.13 -14.57 0.42
CA LYS A 40 6.79 -13.33 -0.26
C LYS A 40 7.76 -12.25 0.24
N ASN A 41 8.90 -12.14 -0.41
CA ASN A 41 9.73 -10.94 -0.31
C ASN A 41 8.95 -9.86 -1.06
N ASN A 42 8.25 -9.01 -0.31
CA ASN A 42 7.39 -7.91 -0.81
C ASN A 42 8.16 -6.79 -1.52
N THR A 43 9.36 -7.07 -2.03
CA THR A 43 10.11 -6.16 -2.88
C THR A 43 9.90 -6.61 -4.31
N ALA A 44 9.57 -5.70 -5.22
CA ALA A 44 9.68 -5.96 -6.65
C ALA A 44 11.12 -6.41 -6.91
N THR A 45 11.34 -7.72 -6.99
CA THR A 45 12.68 -8.26 -7.19
C THR A 45 13.06 -7.94 -8.63
N TYR A 46 14.31 -7.54 -8.86
CA TYR A 46 14.84 -7.29 -10.19
C TYR A 46 14.50 -8.42 -11.18
N ILE A 47 14.51 -9.66 -10.69
CA ILE A 47 14.13 -10.88 -11.43
C ILE A 47 12.69 -10.82 -11.95
N SER A 48 11.75 -10.31 -11.15
CA SER A 48 10.34 -10.18 -11.53
C SER A 48 10.15 -9.13 -12.63
N VAL A 49 10.88 -8.01 -12.53
CA VAL A 49 10.89 -6.93 -13.54
C VAL A 49 11.53 -7.42 -14.85
N ALA A 50 12.66 -8.14 -14.76
CA ALA A 50 13.36 -8.73 -15.91
C ALA A 50 12.51 -9.76 -16.65
N ASN A 51 11.64 -10.49 -15.94
CA ASN A 51 10.67 -11.42 -16.52
C ASN A 51 9.37 -10.73 -17.00
N GLY A 52 9.33 -9.39 -17.03
CA GLY A 52 8.17 -8.60 -17.46
C GLY A 52 6.95 -8.74 -16.53
N CYS A 53 7.13 -9.19 -15.29
CA CYS A 53 6.04 -9.50 -14.37
C CYS A 53 6.28 -8.84 -13.01
N ILE A 54 5.65 -7.68 -12.77
CA ILE A 54 5.71 -7.06 -11.45
C ILE A 54 4.57 -7.63 -10.58
N ILE A 55 4.95 -8.39 -9.56
CA ILE A 55 3.99 -9.01 -8.63
C ILE A 55 3.69 -8.03 -7.51
N PHE A 56 2.48 -7.46 -7.54
CA PHE A 56 1.98 -6.58 -6.49
C PHE A 56 0.81 -7.22 -5.73
N SER A 57 0.72 -6.92 -4.44
CA SER A 57 -0.53 -7.04 -3.69
C SER A 57 -1.54 -5.98 -4.16
N SER A 58 -2.83 -6.18 -3.87
CA SER A 58 -3.87 -5.22 -4.26
C SER A 58 -3.63 -3.81 -3.71
N SER A 59 -3.10 -3.71 -2.49
CA SER A 59 -2.73 -2.42 -1.88
C SER A 59 -1.52 -1.77 -2.55
N GLU A 60 -0.52 -2.55 -2.94
CA GLU A 60 0.66 -2.03 -3.66
C GLU A 60 0.28 -1.58 -5.07
N MET A 61 -0.57 -2.35 -5.77
CA MET A 61 -1.08 -1.96 -7.09
C MET A 61 -1.91 -0.67 -7.02
N LEU A 62 -2.80 -0.55 -6.03
CA LEU A 62 -3.57 0.67 -5.82
C LEU A 62 -2.65 1.88 -5.53
N CYS A 63 -1.61 1.68 -4.73
CA CYS A 63 -0.61 2.71 -4.46
C CYS A 63 0.13 3.11 -5.75
N LEU A 64 0.53 2.14 -6.58
CA LEU A 64 1.18 2.41 -7.84
C LEU A 64 0.28 3.24 -8.77
N VAL A 65 -0.95 2.80 -9.01
CA VAL A 65 -1.91 3.50 -9.89
C VAL A 65 -2.22 4.92 -9.40
N ARG A 66 -2.17 5.18 -8.10
CA ARG A 66 -2.40 6.54 -7.58
C ARG A 66 -1.21 7.48 -7.75
N ASN A 67 0.00 6.93 -7.77
CA ASN A 67 1.23 7.72 -7.69
C ASN A 67 2.10 7.62 -8.95
N LEU A 68 1.80 6.75 -9.92
CA LEU A 68 2.65 6.56 -11.10
C LEU A 68 2.84 7.87 -11.88
N ASN A 69 1.81 8.70 -11.94
CA ASN A 69 1.86 10.02 -12.58
C ASN A 69 2.89 10.95 -11.92
N ILE A 70 3.11 10.81 -10.61
CA ILE A 70 4.12 11.58 -9.87
C ILE A 70 5.52 10.98 -10.06
N ILE A 71 5.61 9.65 -10.26
CA ILE A 71 6.89 8.93 -10.33
C ILE A 71 7.55 9.08 -11.71
N ILE A 72 6.77 9.01 -12.79
CA ILE A 72 7.30 8.98 -14.17
C ILE A 72 6.60 9.95 -15.13
N GLY A 73 5.69 10.80 -14.64
CA GLY A 73 4.88 11.65 -15.52
C GLY A 73 5.70 12.67 -16.31
N ASP A 74 6.82 13.14 -15.76
CA ASP A 74 7.79 14.04 -16.40
C ASP A 74 8.60 13.38 -17.51
N LEU A 75 8.71 12.05 -17.51
CA LEU A 75 9.44 11.27 -18.51
C LEU A 75 8.58 10.90 -19.72
N ILE A 76 7.28 11.22 -19.70
CA ILE A 76 6.32 10.75 -20.70
C ILE A 76 5.89 11.89 -21.61
N PRO A 77 5.99 11.73 -22.95
CA PRO A 77 5.50 12.73 -23.89
C PRO A 77 4.01 13.02 -23.75
N GLU A 78 3.61 14.29 -23.85
CA GLU A 78 2.21 14.74 -23.69
C GLU A 78 1.25 14.09 -24.70
N GLU A 79 1.72 13.79 -25.91
CA GLU A 79 0.92 13.18 -26.98
C GLU A 79 0.76 11.65 -26.86
N ASN A 80 1.27 11.05 -25.78
CA ASN A 80 1.21 9.60 -25.61
C ASN A 80 -0.21 9.12 -25.28
N LYS A 81 -0.90 8.54 -26.27
CA LYS A 81 -2.26 8.02 -26.12
C LYS A 81 -2.40 6.91 -25.07
N VAL A 82 -1.36 6.11 -24.85
CA VAL A 82 -1.36 5.06 -23.81
C VAL A 82 -1.31 5.69 -22.42
N TRP A 83 -0.62 6.82 -22.28
CA TRP A 83 -0.60 7.58 -21.03
C TRP A 83 -1.95 8.24 -20.75
N GLN A 84 -2.59 8.82 -21.76
CA GLN A 84 -3.97 9.32 -21.63
C GLN A 84 -4.93 8.23 -21.19
N PHE A 85 -4.85 7.03 -21.79
CA PHE A 85 -5.63 5.86 -21.38
C PHE A 85 -5.39 5.50 -19.89
N TYR A 86 -4.14 5.54 -19.45
CA TYR A 86 -3.79 5.34 -18.04
C TYR A 86 -4.37 6.40 -17.11
N LEU A 87 -4.36 7.68 -17.52
CA LEU A 87 -4.93 8.78 -16.72
C LEU A 87 -6.44 8.59 -16.51
N VAL A 88 -7.18 8.21 -17.55
CA VAL A 88 -8.61 7.88 -17.43
C VAL A 88 -8.83 6.71 -16.46
N LEU A 89 -8.02 5.64 -16.56
CA LEU A 89 -8.09 4.52 -15.60
C LEU A 89 -7.82 4.98 -14.16
N LYS A 90 -6.85 5.87 -13.98
CA LYS A 90 -6.48 6.44 -12.68
C LYS A 90 -7.64 7.26 -12.10
N GLU A 91 -8.31 8.08 -12.90
CA GLU A 91 -9.51 8.83 -12.48
C GLU A 91 -10.68 7.92 -12.09
N ILE A 92 -10.96 6.87 -12.89
CA ILE A 92 -11.96 5.86 -12.54
C ILE A 92 -11.62 5.24 -11.18
N ASN A 93 -10.36 4.85 -10.99
CA ASN A 93 -9.91 4.26 -9.73
C ASN A 93 -10.01 5.25 -8.56
N ASP A 94 -9.71 6.53 -8.75
CA ASP A 94 -9.87 7.55 -7.73
C ASP A 94 -11.33 7.70 -7.31
N ILE A 95 -12.28 7.77 -8.25
CA ILE A 95 -13.72 7.85 -7.96
C ILE A 95 -14.23 6.60 -7.23
N VAL A 96 -13.90 5.41 -7.75
CA VAL A 96 -14.30 4.13 -7.15
C VAL A 96 -13.76 3.98 -5.72
N THR A 97 -12.65 4.64 -5.45
CA THR A 97 -11.99 4.59 -4.14
C THR A 97 -12.39 5.72 -3.19
N LEU A 98 -13.39 6.53 -3.54
CA LEU A 98 -13.96 7.54 -2.65
C LEU A 98 -14.79 6.91 -1.52
N THR A 99 -14.82 7.58 -0.37
CA THR A 99 -15.64 7.19 0.78
C THR A 99 -17.07 7.74 0.72
N GLN A 100 -17.31 8.74 -0.14
CA GLN A 100 -18.58 9.41 -0.38
C GLN A 100 -18.65 9.79 -1.87
N ILE A 101 -19.79 9.53 -2.51
CA ILE A 101 -19.97 9.73 -3.96
C ILE A 101 -21.25 10.52 -4.18
N SER A 102 -21.17 11.60 -4.95
CA SER A 102 -22.33 12.41 -5.36
C SER A 102 -22.96 11.88 -6.66
N SER A 103 -24.20 12.25 -6.95
CA SER A 103 -24.87 11.91 -8.21
C SER A 103 -24.09 12.39 -9.44
N ASN A 104 -23.51 13.59 -9.37
CA ASN A 104 -22.74 14.17 -10.48
C ASN A 104 -21.45 13.38 -10.71
N THR A 105 -20.75 13.02 -9.63
CA THR A 105 -19.56 12.15 -9.69
C THR A 105 -19.89 10.79 -10.28
N LEU A 106 -21.07 10.25 -9.98
CA LEU A 106 -21.53 8.97 -10.51
C LEU A 106 -21.81 9.03 -12.02
N GLN A 107 -22.44 10.10 -12.49
CA GLN A 107 -22.66 10.33 -13.92
C GLN A 107 -21.34 10.49 -14.66
N TYR A 108 -20.38 11.20 -14.05
CA TYR A 108 -19.03 11.34 -14.58
C TYR A 108 -18.29 9.99 -14.65
N LEU A 109 -18.45 9.14 -13.63
CA LEU A 109 -17.90 7.77 -13.65
C LEU A 109 -18.44 6.96 -14.84
N LYS A 110 -19.74 7.06 -15.17
CA LYS A 110 -20.32 6.39 -16.36
C LYS A 110 -19.62 6.83 -17.65
N TYR A 111 -19.41 8.13 -17.80
CA TYR A 111 -18.71 8.70 -18.95
C TYR A 111 -17.25 8.21 -19.05
N LEU A 112 -16.51 8.27 -17.96
CA LEU A 112 -15.11 7.82 -17.92
C LEU A 112 -14.98 6.33 -18.27
N ILE A 113 -15.92 5.48 -17.82
CA ILE A 113 -15.89 4.05 -18.13
C ILE A 113 -16.13 3.80 -19.62
N SER A 114 -17.07 4.52 -20.26
CA SER A 114 -17.27 4.42 -21.71
C SER A 114 -16.03 4.87 -22.48
N GLU A 115 -15.47 6.03 -22.13
CA GLU A 115 -14.27 6.57 -22.75
C GLU A 115 -13.09 5.59 -22.63
N HIS A 116 -12.85 5.05 -21.43
CA HIS A 116 -11.81 4.07 -21.17
C HIS A 116 -11.97 2.82 -22.05
N HIS A 117 -13.20 2.31 -22.23
CA HIS A 117 -13.43 1.14 -23.10
C HIS A 117 -13.19 1.45 -24.58
N ASP A 118 -13.62 2.61 -25.06
CA ASP A 118 -13.40 3.04 -26.45
C ASP A 118 -11.91 3.25 -26.74
N MET A 119 -11.17 3.86 -25.80
CA MET A 119 -9.72 3.97 -25.87
C MET A 119 -9.03 2.60 -25.87
N TYR A 120 -9.49 1.66 -25.05
CA TYR A 120 -8.92 0.31 -25.01
C TYR A 120 -9.08 -0.42 -26.35
N LEU A 121 -10.28 -0.35 -26.95
CA LEU A 121 -10.56 -0.97 -28.24
C LEU A 121 -9.72 -0.36 -29.36
N SER A 122 -9.62 0.97 -29.40
CA SER A 122 -8.87 1.68 -30.43
C SER A 122 -7.35 1.51 -30.31
N LEU A 123 -6.80 1.52 -29.09
CA LEU A 123 -5.35 1.44 -28.87
C LEU A 123 -4.79 0.02 -28.97
N PHE A 124 -5.51 -0.97 -28.45
CA PHE A 124 -4.99 -2.34 -28.33
C PHE A 124 -5.58 -3.31 -29.35
N ASN A 125 -6.56 -2.86 -30.16
CA ASN A 125 -7.26 -3.67 -31.17
C ASN A 125 -7.62 -5.07 -30.64
N SER A 126 -8.14 -5.13 -29.42
CA SER A 126 -8.37 -6.37 -28.67
C SER A 126 -9.73 -6.36 -28.00
N TYR A 127 -10.26 -7.55 -27.70
CA TYR A 127 -11.58 -7.69 -27.08
C TYR A 127 -11.59 -7.25 -25.61
N LEU A 128 -12.71 -6.69 -25.18
CA LEU A 128 -12.96 -6.34 -23.79
C LEU A 128 -12.97 -7.61 -22.92
N LYS A 129 -12.03 -7.68 -21.98
CA LYS A 129 -11.98 -8.73 -20.94
C LYS A 129 -13.18 -8.62 -19.98
N PRO A 130 -13.57 -9.71 -19.28
CA PRO A 130 -14.68 -9.68 -18.30
C PRO A 130 -14.58 -8.57 -17.24
N LYS A 131 -13.38 -8.14 -16.86
CA LYS A 131 -13.18 -7.03 -15.92
C LYS A 131 -13.75 -5.69 -16.42
N HIS A 132 -13.68 -5.44 -17.73
CA HIS A 132 -14.29 -4.26 -18.36
C HIS A 132 -15.81 -4.33 -18.29
N HIS A 133 -16.38 -5.51 -18.53
CA HIS A 133 -17.82 -5.71 -18.37
C HIS A 133 -18.28 -5.49 -16.93
N PHE A 134 -17.55 -6.00 -15.93
CA PHE A 134 -17.88 -5.76 -14.52
C PHE A 134 -17.83 -4.28 -14.15
N LEU A 135 -16.91 -3.51 -14.74
CA LEU A 135 -16.78 -2.10 -14.49
C LEU A 135 -18.04 -1.31 -14.92
N LEU A 136 -18.73 -1.73 -15.98
CA LEU A 136 -19.99 -1.10 -16.43
C LEU A 136 -21.08 -1.11 -15.35
N HIS A 137 -21.09 -2.13 -14.49
CA HIS A 137 -22.08 -2.27 -13.43
C HIS A 137 -21.74 -1.45 -12.17
N TYR A 138 -20.53 -0.89 -12.07
CA TYR A 138 -20.09 -0.18 -10.87
C TYR A 138 -21.01 1.00 -10.51
N PRO A 139 -21.42 1.86 -11.46
CA PRO A 139 -22.32 2.97 -11.14
C PRO A 139 -23.66 2.53 -10.56
N ASP A 140 -24.25 1.46 -11.10
CA ASP A 140 -25.54 0.95 -10.63
C ASP A 140 -25.39 0.29 -9.25
N ILE A 141 -24.31 -0.45 -9.02
CA ILE A 141 -23.98 -1.01 -7.71
C ILE A 141 -23.78 0.12 -6.69
N ILE A 142 -23.02 1.18 -7.03
CA ILE A 142 -22.82 2.33 -6.13
C ILE A 142 -24.15 2.98 -5.74
N THR A 143 -25.11 3.05 -6.67
CA THR A 143 -26.44 3.59 -6.38
C THR A 143 -27.20 2.74 -5.36
N GLN A 144 -27.03 1.41 -5.40
CA GLN A 144 -27.77 0.48 -4.56
C GLN A 144 -27.14 0.31 -3.17
N ILE A 145 -25.81 0.17 -3.07
CA ILE A 145 -25.11 -0.17 -1.82
C ILE A 145 -24.22 0.95 -1.28
N GLY A 146 -24.04 2.03 -2.05
CA GLY A 146 -23.14 3.12 -1.72
C GLY A 146 -21.68 2.89 -2.15
N PRO A 147 -20.73 3.66 -1.58
CA PRO A 147 -19.34 3.68 -2.03
C PRO A 147 -18.62 2.33 -1.92
N LEU A 148 -17.99 1.89 -3.01
CA LEU A 148 -17.40 0.54 -3.15
C LEU A 148 -16.24 0.27 -2.18
N MET A 149 -15.55 1.30 -1.68
CA MET A 149 -14.47 1.11 -0.72
C MET A 149 -14.89 0.45 0.58
N HIS A 150 -16.12 0.71 1.03
CA HIS A 150 -16.63 0.16 2.28
C HIS A 150 -16.92 -1.35 2.18
N VAL A 151 -17.17 -1.85 0.97
CA VAL A 151 -17.41 -3.26 0.69
C VAL A 151 -16.20 -3.98 0.07
N SER A 152 -15.06 -3.30 -0.03
CA SER A 152 -13.83 -3.86 -0.61
C SER A 152 -13.27 -5.03 0.21
N CYS A 153 -12.89 -6.11 -0.49
CA CYS A 153 -12.29 -7.29 0.12
C CYS A 153 -10.89 -7.06 0.74
N MET A 154 -10.24 -5.91 0.49
CA MET A 154 -8.92 -5.63 1.04
C MET A 154 -8.89 -5.70 2.58
N ARG A 155 -9.97 -5.27 3.25
CA ARG A 155 -10.08 -5.34 4.73
C ARG A 155 -10.27 -6.78 5.22
N PHE A 156 -11.08 -7.57 4.51
CA PHE A 156 -11.28 -8.99 4.83
C PHE A 156 -9.98 -9.79 4.68
N GLU A 157 -9.23 -9.57 3.61
CA GLU A 157 -7.92 -10.21 3.41
C GLU A 157 -6.89 -9.80 4.47
N ALA A 158 -6.91 -8.52 4.88
CA ALA A 158 -6.06 -8.06 5.99
C ALA A 158 -6.41 -8.79 7.30
N LYS A 159 -7.70 -9.03 7.59
CA LYS A 159 -8.15 -9.80 8.76
C LYS A 159 -7.72 -11.27 8.68
N HIS A 160 -7.73 -11.88 7.49
CA HIS A 160 -7.27 -13.26 7.29
C HIS A 160 -5.81 -13.48 7.71
N LYS A 161 -4.95 -12.46 7.60
CA LYS A 161 -3.54 -12.54 8.04
C LYS A 161 -3.41 -12.92 9.52
N GLU A 162 -4.29 -12.40 10.38
CA GLU A 162 -4.32 -12.75 11.82
C GLU A 162 -4.66 -14.23 12.02
N LEU A 163 -5.66 -14.74 11.30
CA LEU A 163 -6.08 -16.14 11.37
C LEU A 163 -4.97 -17.08 10.89
N LYS A 164 -4.30 -16.74 9.78
CA LYS A 164 -3.15 -17.52 9.27
C LYS A 164 -1.99 -17.56 10.26
N LYS A 165 -1.68 -16.43 10.91
CA LYS A 165 -0.66 -16.37 11.97
C LYS A 165 -1.04 -17.23 13.18
N ASN A 166 -2.32 -17.22 13.57
CA ASN A 166 -2.78 -18.08 14.65
C ASN A 166 -2.71 -19.55 14.27
N ALA A 167 -3.10 -19.91 13.04
CA ALA A 167 -3.09 -21.28 12.56
C ALA A 167 -1.69 -21.90 12.52
N THR A 168 -0.70 -21.12 12.12
CA THR A 168 0.72 -21.52 12.10
C THR A 168 1.29 -21.71 13.51
N ASN A 169 0.89 -20.87 14.46
CA ASN A 169 1.41 -20.89 15.83
C ASN A 169 0.74 -21.93 16.75
N VAL A 170 -0.49 -22.34 16.47
CA VAL A 170 -1.17 -23.37 17.28
C VAL A 170 -0.39 -24.67 17.13
N GLN A 171 -0.16 -25.41 18.22
CA GLN A 171 0.53 -26.71 18.17
C GLN A 171 -0.44 -27.88 17.96
N SER A 172 -1.67 -27.78 18.50
CA SER A 172 -2.72 -28.78 18.28
C SER A 172 -3.41 -28.62 16.92
N ARG A 173 -3.51 -29.71 16.15
CA ARG A 173 -4.25 -29.74 14.87
C ARG A 173 -5.68 -30.26 15.03
N ARG A 174 -6.08 -30.68 16.24
CA ARG A 174 -7.44 -31.18 16.51
C ARG A 174 -8.43 -30.01 16.39
N ASN A 175 -9.29 -30.07 15.36
CA ASN A 175 -10.31 -29.06 15.06
C ASN A 175 -9.76 -27.61 15.01
N LEU A 176 -8.80 -27.38 14.11
CA LEU A 176 -8.22 -26.05 13.86
C LEU A 176 -9.27 -24.95 13.62
N PRO A 177 -10.35 -25.15 12.83
CA PRO A 177 -11.36 -24.12 12.61
C PRO A 177 -12.03 -23.66 13.92
N LEU A 178 -12.37 -24.60 14.81
CA LEU A 178 -12.96 -24.31 16.11
C LEU A 178 -12.02 -23.49 16.99
N THR A 179 -10.73 -23.84 16.98
CA THR A 179 -9.71 -23.11 17.75
C THR A 179 -9.56 -21.67 17.26
N LEU A 180 -9.52 -21.47 15.93
CA LEU A 180 -9.45 -20.13 15.34
C LEU A 180 -10.70 -19.30 15.62
N ALA A 181 -11.88 -19.92 15.51
CA ALA A 181 -13.16 -19.26 15.78
C ALA A 181 -13.24 -18.80 17.25
N LYS A 182 -12.94 -19.70 18.21
CA LYS A 182 -12.90 -19.37 19.65
C LYS A 182 -11.93 -18.23 19.94
N LYS A 183 -10.72 -18.28 19.40
CA LYS A 183 -9.72 -17.22 19.60
C LYS A 183 -10.20 -15.87 19.05
N ASN A 184 -10.81 -15.84 17.87
CA ASN A 184 -11.34 -14.62 17.30
C ASN A 184 -12.50 -14.04 18.14
N GLN A 185 -13.40 -14.90 18.64
CA GLN A 185 -14.50 -14.50 19.53
C GLN A 185 -13.98 -13.93 20.86
N LEU A 186 -12.98 -14.58 21.48
CA LEU A 186 -12.36 -14.08 22.72
C LEU A 186 -11.66 -12.73 22.51
N ASN A 187 -10.94 -12.55 21.40
CA ASN A 187 -10.34 -11.27 21.04
C ASN A 187 -11.37 -10.15 20.86
N PHE A 188 -12.53 -10.48 20.27
CA PHE A 188 -13.65 -9.54 20.12
C PHE A 188 -14.26 -9.19 21.48
N LEU A 189 -14.56 -10.19 22.32
CA LEU A 189 -15.10 -9.98 23.66
C LEU A 189 -14.19 -9.09 24.51
N HIS A 190 -12.88 -9.37 24.52
CA HIS A 190 -11.91 -8.55 25.22
C HIS A 190 -11.98 -7.07 24.80
N ARG A 191 -12.12 -6.80 23.49
CA ARG A 191 -12.26 -5.42 23.00
C ARG A 191 -13.54 -4.77 23.50
N CYS A 192 -14.69 -5.44 23.40
CA CYS A 192 -15.95 -4.91 23.91
C CYS A 192 -15.90 -4.64 25.42
N MET A 193 -15.31 -5.56 26.19
CA MET A 193 -15.20 -5.44 27.64
C MET A 193 -14.20 -4.37 28.09
N SER A 194 -13.12 -4.16 27.33
CA SER A 194 -12.08 -3.20 27.69
C SER A 194 -12.58 -1.75 27.75
N LYS A 195 -13.69 -1.42 27.05
CA LYS A 195 -14.24 -0.06 26.91
C LYS A 195 -13.21 1.00 26.49
N VAL A 196 -12.05 0.57 25.99
CA VAL A 196 -11.04 1.45 25.40
C VAL A 196 -11.43 1.66 23.95
N GLY A 197 -11.45 2.92 23.51
CA GLY A 197 -11.64 3.26 22.10
C GLY A 197 -10.51 2.72 21.21
N LEU A 198 -10.50 3.16 19.94
CA LEU A 198 -9.36 2.92 19.05
C LEU A 198 -8.15 3.73 19.54
N SER A 199 -7.35 3.15 20.42
CA SER A 199 -6.12 3.78 20.89
C SER A 199 -5.04 3.76 19.82
N ASP A 200 -4.23 4.81 19.81
CA ASP A 200 -3.08 4.88 18.92
C ASP A 200 -2.09 3.77 19.27
N LYS A 201 -1.87 2.86 18.32
CA LYS A 201 -0.86 1.81 18.45
C LYS A 201 0.49 2.40 18.09
N ILE A 202 1.22 2.80 19.12
CA ILE A 202 2.57 3.31 18.99
C ILE A 202 3.56 2.16 19.21
N LYS A 203 4.47 1.98 18.26
CA LYS A 203 5.67 1.16 18.45
C LYS A 203 6.90 1.97 18.13
N VAL A 204 7.94 1.73 18.90
CA VAL A 204 9.20 2.47 18.83
C VAL A 204 10.33 1.50 18.53
N GLY A 205 11.21 1.90 17.63
CA GLY A 205 12.43 1.17 17.33
C GLY A 205 13.50 1.27 18.43
N LYS A 206 14.69 0.76 18.13
CA LYS A 206 15.83 0.86 19.05
C LYS A 206 16.17 2.33 19.31
N ILE A 207 16.44 2.67 20.57
CA ILE A 207 17.00 3.95 21.00
C ILE A 207 18.46 3.99 20.52
N LEU A 208 18.83 5.08 19.86
CA LEU A 208 20.17 5.32 19.36
C LEU A 208 20.90 6.27 20.31
N ASN A 209 22.18 6.00 20.57
CA ASN A 209 23.01 6.89 21.37
C ASN A 209 23.09 8.28 20.70
N ILE A 210 22.84 9.30 21.51
CA ILE A 210 22.88 10.69 21.08
C ILE A 210 24.36 11.09 21.02
N SER A 211 24.85 11.41 19.82
CA SER A 211 26.22 11.93 19.68
C SER A 211 26.23 13.42 20.07
N ALA A 212 27.34 13.93 20.63
CA ALA A 212 27.46 15.33 21.06
C ALA A 212 27.22 16.37 19.94
N LYS A 213 27.26 15.96 18.67
CA LYS A 213 26.90 16.79 17.50
C LYS A 213 25.39 16.89 17.26
N ASP A 214 24.58 15.98 17.82
CA ASP A 214 23.12 15.98 17.67
C ASP A 214 22.42 16.92 18.66
N THR A 215 23.08 17.34 19.74
CA THR A 215 22.48 18.08 20.87
C THR A 215 22.58 19.59 20.78
N ILE A 216 23.61 20.16 20.13
CA ILE A 216 24.00 21.55 20.38
C ILE A 216 23.42 22.55 19.35
N LEU A 217 22.99 22.12 18.17
CA LEU A 217 22.62 23.07 17.09
C LEU A 217 21.20 22.93 16.50
N ASP A 218 20.53 21.78 16.60
CA ASP A 218 19.31 21.53 15.79
C ASP A 218 17.97 21.56 16.56
N ILE A 219 17.98 21.42 17.90
CA ILE A 219 16.75 21.06 18.65
C ILE A 219 16.18 22.22 19.50
N PRO A 220 16.98 23.02 20.24
CA PRO A 220 16.42 24.08 21.08
C PRO A 220 16.03 25.34 20.30
N ASN A 221 16.71 25.65 19.18
CA ASN A 221 16.50 26.92 18.46
C ASN A 221 15.32 26.88 17.46
N VAL A 222 14.91 25.69 16.99
CA VAL A 222 13.85 25.55 15.97
C VAL A 222 12.46 25.46 16.61
N LEU A 223 12.37 25.03 17.86
CA LEU A 223 11.12 24.90 18.59
C LEU A 223 11.35 25.51 19.97
N ASN A 224 10.66 26.60 20.30
CA ASN A 224 10.53 27.18 21.64
C ASN A 224 9.95 26.15 22.64
N LEU A 225 10.65 25.04 22.86
CA LEU A 225 10.23 23.93 23.70
C LEU A 225 10.75 24.17 25.12
N PRO A 226 9.91 23.96 26.14
CA PRO A 226 10.32 24.18 27.53
C PRO A 226 11.42 23.18 27.95
N TYR A 227 12.66 23.66 27.86
CA TYR A 227 13.82 23.52 28.77
C TYR A 227 14.14 22.22 29.53
N ASN A 228 13.59 21.05 29.19
CA ASN A 228 14.08 19.78 29.75
C ASN A 228 14.68 18.86 28.68
N LEU A 229 15.96 19.09 28.37
CA LEU A 229 16.81 18.29 27.45
C LEU A 229 16.93 16.81 27.85
N HIS A 230 16.54 16.43 29.07
CA HIS A 230 16.69 15.06 29.60
C HIS A 230 15.65 14.03 29.13
N ASN A 231 14.60 14.45 28.41
CA ASN A 231 13.52 13.53 27.99
C ASN A 231 13.50 13.21 26.48
N TYR A 232 14.56 13.55 25.74
CA TYR A 232 14.65 13.33 24.30
C TYR A 232 15.45 12.07 23.99
N TYR A 233 14.84 11.14 23.24
CA TYR A 233 15.49 9.92 22.78
C TYR A 233 15.48 9.86 21.26
N LYS A 234 16.66 9.71 20.66
CA LYS A 234 16.80 9.44 19.22
C LYS A 234 16.41 8.00 18.94
N ILE A 235 15.61 7.77 17.92
CA ILE A 235 15.11 6.43 17.57
C ILE A 235 15.37 6.09 16.10
N SER A 236 15.49 4.79 15.83
CA SER A 236 15.74 4.26 14.49
C SER A 236 14.52 4.31 13.57
N TRP A 237 13.33 4.02 14.11
CA TRP A 237 12.06 4.06 13.39
C TRP A 237 10.91 4.24 14.38
N PHE A 238 9.79 4.74 13.87
CA PHE A 238 8.56 4.98 14.61
C PHE A 238 7.38 4.38 13.84
N GLU A 239 6.46 3.68 14.51
CA GLU A 239 5.24 3.17 13.88
C GLU A 239 4.01 3.68 14.65
N LYS A 240 3.12 4.37 13.95
CA LYS A 240 1.82 4.80 14.48
C LYS A 240 0.72 4.16 13.64
N ASN A 241 -0.17 3.39 14.28
CA ASN A 241 -1.34 2.77 13.64
C ASN A 241 -1.02 1.92 12.40
N GLY A 242 0.17 1.32 12.37
CA GLY A 242 0.65 0.50 11.25
C GLY A 242 1.40 1.26 10.15
N ILE A 243 1.47 2.59 10.24
CA ILE A 243 2.31 3.42 9.36
C ILE A 243 3.68 3.54 10.00
N ARG A 244 4.71 3.01 9.31
CA ARG A 244 6.09 3.01 9.79
C ARG A 244 6.91 4.11 9.12
N PHE A 245 7.49 4.97 9.94
CA PHE A 245 8.42 6.03 9.57
C PHE A 245 9.85 5.58 9.84
N ASN A 246 10.65 5.55 8.79
CA ASN A 246 12.08 5.30 8.85
C ASN A 246 12.86 6.56 8.44
N LYS A 247 14.16 6.54 8.71
CA LYS A 247 15.08 7.51 8.10
C LYS A 247 14.95 7.47 6.58
N PHE A 248 14.95 8.64 5.96
CA PHE A 248 14.79 8.89 4.52
C PHE A 248 13.39 8.70 3.94
N ASN A 249 12.38 8.35 4.75
CA ASN A 249 11.01 8.46 4.30
C ASN A 249 10.68 9.92 3.98
N VAL A 250 9.82 10.13 2.98
CA VAL A 250 9.31 11.44 2.61
C VAL A 250 7.96 11.65 3.30
N ILE A 251 7.79 12.82 3.91
CA ILE A 251 6.55 13.28 4.53
C ILE A 251 6.03 14.47 3.72
N PHE A 252 4.72 14.53 3.56
CA PHE A 252 4.02 15.71 3.08
C PHE A 252 3.54 16.52 4.30
N ILE A 253 3.87 17.81 4.34
CA ILE A 253 3.37 18.73 5.38
C ILE A 253 2.39 19.68 4.70
N ASP A 254 1.14 19.63 5.15
CA ASP A 254 0.11 20.54 4.69
C ASP A 254 0.30 21.89 5.40
N ASN A 255 0.97 22.82 4.72
CA ASN A 255 1.11 24.20 5.20
C ASN A 255 0.00 25.02 4.57
N GLU A 256 -0.98 25.46 5.37
CA GLU A 256 -2.06 26.35 4.96
C GLU A 256 -1.54 27.70 4.39
N GLU A 257 -0.28 28.06 4.67
CA GLU A 257 0.37 29.31 4.21
C GLU A 257 1.19 29.17 2.91
N ASN A 258 1.06 28.06 2.16
CA ASN A 258 1.78 27.92 0.89
C ASN A 258 1.18 28.83 -0.20
N VAL A 259 1.82 29.99 -0.41
CA VAL A 259 1.50 31.00 -1.44
C VAL A 259 1.40 30.41 -2.86
N LEU A 260 2.10 29.31 -3.14
CA LEU A 260 2.16 28.68 -4.46
C LEU A 260 1.13 27.56 -4.67
N ASN A 261 0.41 27.12 -3.63
CA ASN A 261 -0.51 25.97 -3.68
C ASN A 261 0.14 24.68 -4.21
N VAL A 262 1.47 24.56 -4.10
CA VAL A 262 2.25 23.39 -4.52
C VAL A 262 2.53 22.53 -3.28
N PRO A 263 2.36 21.18 -3.37
CA PRO A 263 2.68 20.32 -2.25
C PRO A 263 4.19 20.30 -1.95
N VAL A 264 4.57 20.57 -0.69
CA VAL A 264 5.97 20.55 -0.25
C VAL A 264 6.29 19.21 0.42
N PHE A 265 7.32 18.54 -0.09
CA PHE A 265 7.75 17.22 0.36
C PHE A 265 9.07 17.29 1.11
N PHE A 266 9.19 16.47 2.14
CA PHE A 266 10.16 16.68 3.21
C PHE A 266 10.78 15.33 3.60
N LYS A 267 12.11 15.19 3.50
CA LYS A 267 12.83 13.93 3.75
C LYS A 267 13.30 13.78 5.20
N ILE A 268 12.79 12.79 5.93
CA ILE A 268 13.14 12.55 7.33
C ILE A 268 14.64 12.23 7.45
N ILE A 269 15.38 13.00 8.25
CA ILE A 269 16.79 12.74 8.56
C ILE A 269 16.94 12.09 9.94
N LYS A 270 16.23 12.61 10.96
CA LYS A 270 16.29 12.09 12.34
C LYS A 270 14.89 12.05 12.94
N ILE A 271 14.67 11.12 13.86
CA ILE A 271 13.41 10.97 14.60
C ILE A 271 13.72 10.99 16.09
N PHE A 272 13.00 11.83 16.83
CA PHE A 272 13.13 11.98 18.28
C PHE A 272 11.81 11.72 18.98
N ILE A 273 11.86 11.17 20.18
CA ILE A 273 10.70 10.98 21.05
C ILE A 273 10.91 11.78 22.34
N ILE A 274 9.85 12.47 22.75
CA ILE A 274 9.75 13.12 24.05
C ILE A 274 8.86 12.28 24.95
N LEU A 275 9.42 11.81 26.06
CA LEU A 275 8.63 11.21 27.13
C LEU A 275 8.06 12.34 28.02
N LYS A 276 6.83 12.75 27.74
CA LYS A 276 5.94 13.49 28.66
C LYS A 276 4.73 12.61 28.97
N ILE A 277 3.78 13.13 29.77
CA ILE A 277 2.48 12.51 30.05
C ILE A 277 1.80 12.00 28.76
N ASN A 278 2.04 12.68 27.63
CA ASN A 278 1.77 12.19 26.28
C ASN A 278 3.08 11.99 25.48
N LEU A 279 3.13 10.89 24.71
CA LEU A 279 4.22 10.60 23.78
C LEU A 279 4.19 11.58 22.59
N ASN A 280 5.11 12.54 22.57
CA ASN A 280 5.29 13.44 21.43
C ASN A 280 6.47 12.95 20.58
N VAL A 281 6.29 12.95 19.26
CA VAL A 281 7.32 12.53 18.29
C VAL A 281 7.69 13.71 17.42
N LEU A 282 8.99 13.98 17.34
CA LEU A 282 9.55 15.04 16.51
C LEU A 282 10.28 14.41 15.33
N PHE A 283 9.96 14.87 14.12
CA PHE A 283 10.68 14.55 12.90
C PHE A 283 11.60 15.72 12.57
N TYR A 284 12.90 15.47 12.47
CA TYR A 284 13.83 16.41 11.89
C TYR A 284 13.95 16.11 10.40
N VAL A 285 13.60 17.10 9.59
CA VAL A 285 13.32 16.92 8.18
C VAL A 285 14.07 17.96 7.35
N LYS A 286 14.48 17.57 6.15
CA LYS A 286 15.14 18.45 5.18
C LYS A 286 14.36 18.44 3.87
N ASN A 287 14.24 19.62 3.25
CA ASN A 287 13.73 19.79 1.89
C ASN A 287 14.77 19.26 0.90
#